data_AF-A0A3G9IZ82-F1
#
_entry.id   AF-A0A3G9IZ82-F1
#
_cell.length_a   1.000
_cell.length_b   1.000
_cell.length_c   1.000
_cell.angle_alpha   90.00
_cell.angle_beta   90.00
_cell.angle_gamma   90.00
#
_symmetry.space_group_name_H-M   'P 1'
#
loop_
_entity.id
_entity.type
_entity.pdbx_description
1 polymer ?
#
loop_
_entity_poly.entity_id
_entity_poly.type
_entity_poly.pdbx_seq_one_letter_code
_entity_poly.pdbx_strand_id
1 'polypeptide(L)'
;MVTIERVQTGVRIERGILKTSKGLAEALDMPLGELLEGVLLHVFEGKKVPFSADTIQKIASLKSVYDVSLTSRDAHHLVEDGAVDELDEFYEGRIQTPGFAHRDHLRMAFLAVSRDPFPVAFGRYSDGIRRFAAVAGKPEKFHQTITGMFLVLVAERLAAQGAENFEAFIDANPDLLDSGLVRQYYSDETLSSPRARSTYVPPIRGKLDDMSTGE
;
A
#
# COMPACT_ATOMS: atom_id res chain seq x y z
N MET A 1 -21.76 -4.77 37.73
CA MET A 1 -20.96 -3.94 36.80
C MET A 1 -19.54 -4.47 36.81
N VAL A 2 -18.97 -4.75 35.65
CA VAL A 2 -17.55 -5.12 35.51
C VAL A 2 -16.82 -3.86 35.05
N THR A 3 -15.74 -3.49 35.72
CA THR A 3 -14.90 -2.34 35.32
C THR A 3 -13.99 -2.77 34.18
N ILE A 4 -13.88 -1.95 33.13
CA ILE A 4 -13.08 -2.24 31.94
C ILE A 4 -12.25 -1.03 31.50
N GLU A 5 -11.22 -1.27 30.70
CA GLU A 5 -10.48 -0.27 29.94
C GLU A 5 -10.91 -0.35 28.46
N ARG A 6 -11.16 0.80 27.83
CA ARG A 6 -11.50 0.88 26.40
C ARG A 6 -10.33 1.47 25.61
N VAL A 7 -9.99 0.83 24.51
CA VAL A 7 -8.99 1.32 23.54
C VAL A 7 -9.64 1.50 22.17
N GLN A 8 -9.11 2.45 21.39
CA GLN A 8 -9.56 2.70 20.02
C GLN A 8 -8.54 2.17 19.03
N THR A 9 -9.01 1.49 17.99
CA THR A 9 -8.17 0.91 16.95
C THR A 9 -8.82 1.09 15.58
N GLY A 10 -8.00 1.23 14.54
CA GLY A 10 -8.43 1.23 13.14
C GLY A 10 -8.39 -0.19 12.59
N VAL A 11 -9.54 -0.80 12.37
CA VAL A 11 -9.64 -2.14 11.76
C VAL A 11 -10.11 -2.01 10.32
N ARG A 12 -9.38 -2.63 9.39
CA ARG A 12 -9.82 -2.81 8.00
C ARG A 12 -10.84 -3.94 7.95
N ILE A 13 -12.03 -3.65 7.41
CA ILE A 13 -13.18 -4.57 7.43
C ILE A 13 -13.94 -4.43 6.11
N GLU A 14 -14.51 -5.54 5.63
CA GLU A 14 -15.32 -5.55 4.41
C GLU A 14 -16.54 -4.61 4.58
N ARG A 15 -16.80 -3.84 3.52
CA ARG A 15 -17.78 -2.74 3.51
C ARG A 15 -19.19 -3.22 3.85
N GLY A 16 -19.64 -4.30 3.22
CA GLY A 16 -20.93 -4.92 3.44
C GLY A 16 -21.11 -5.42 4.87
N ILE A 17 -20.14 -6.17 5.39
CA ILE A 17 -20.12 -6.63 6.79
C ILE A 17 -20.26 -5.44 7.75
N LEU A 18 -19.49 -4.37 7.55
CA LEU A 18 -19.58 -3.18 8.40
C LEU A 18 -20.96 -2.50 8.33
N LYS A 19 -21.53 -2.34 7.13
CA LYS A 19 -22.85 -1.75 6.93
C LYS A 19 -23.95 -2.59 7.59
N THR A 20 -23.93 -3.90 7.40
CA THR A 20 -24.86 -4.84 8.05
C THR A 20 -24.72 -4.75 9.57
N SER A 21 -23.50 -4.70 10.10
CA SER A 21 -23.25 -4.64 11.55
C SER A 21 -23.72 -3.33 12.16
N LYS A 22 -23.49 -2.20 11.48
CA LYS A 22 -24.01 -0.88 11.90
C LYS A 22 -25.54 -0.83 11.86
N GLY A 23 -26.16 -1.33 10.79
CA GLY A 23 -27.62 -1.40 10.68
C GLY A 23 -28.24 -2.30 11.75
N LEU A 24 -27.55 -3.38 12.13
CA LEU A 24 -28.00 -4.25 13.21
C LEU A 24 -27.89 -3.56 14.58
N ALA A 25 -26.76 -2.89 14.84
CA ALA A 25 -26.53 -2.17 16.09
C ALA A 25 -27.60 -1.10 16.32
N GLU A 26 -27.94 -0.34 15.27
CA GLU A 26 -29.06 0.61 15.27
C GLU A 26 -30.40 -0.07 15.59
N ALA A 27 -30.70 -1.19 14.93
CA ALA A 27 -31.95 -1.93 15.15
C ALA A 27 -32.06 -2.62 16.53
N LEU A 28 -30.97 -2.65 17.29
CA LEU A 28 -30.88 -3.16 18.66
C LEU A 28 -30.66 -2.05 19.70
N ASP A 29 -30.63 -0.78 19.27
CA ASP A 29 -30.40 0.39 20.13
C ASP A 29 -29.13 0.27 20.97
N MET A 30 -28.01 -0.12 20.34
CA MET A 30 -26.73 -0.27 21.02
C MET A 30 -25.53 0.19 20.17
N PRO A 31 -24.39 0.54 20.80
CA PRO A 31 -23.17 0.85 20.08
C PRO A 31 -22.63 -0.36 19.30
N LEU A 32 -22.04 -0.12 18.12
CA LEU A 32 -21.36 -1.16 17.33
C LEU A 32 -20.30 -1.91 18.15
N GLY A 33 -19.55 -1.19 19.00
CA GLY A 33 -18.53 -1.81 19.86
C GLY A 33 -19.12 -2.85 20.82
N GLU A 34 -20.25 -2.56 21.45
CA GLU A 34 -20.92 -3.48 22.37
C GLU A 34 -21.51 -4.70 21.65
N LEU A 35 -22.09 -4.48 20.46
CA LEU A 35 -22.55 -5.57 19.60
C LEU A 35 -21.39 -6.54 19.27
N LEU A 36 -20.24 -6.00 18.84
CA LEU A 36 -19.07 -6.81 18.48
C LEU A 36 -18.45 -7.51 19.70
N GLU A 37 -18.33 -6.84 20.84
CA GLU A 37 -17.90 -7.42 22.11
C GLU A 37 -18.80 -8.59 22.50
N GLY A 38 -20.12 -8.42 22.41
CA GLY A 38 -21.10 -9.46 22.69
C GLY A 38 -20.95 -10.70 21.79
N VAL A 39 -20.76 -10.49 20.49
CA VAL A 39 -20.49 -11.58 19.52
C VAL A 39 -19.19 -12.31 19.89
N LEU A 40 -18.12 -11.58 20.17
CA LEU A 40 -16.82 -12.15 20.52
C LEU A 40 -16.89 -12.99 21.79
N LEU A 41 -17.57 -12.50 22.84
CA LEU A 41 -17.75 -13.26 24.08
C LEU A 41 -18.47 -14.60 23.83
N HIS A 42 -19.53 -14.61 23.02
CA HIS A 42 -20.21 -15.85 22.66
C HIS A 42 -19.29 -16.82 21.89
N VAL A 43 -18.48 -16.30 20.97
CA VAL A 43 -17.52 -17.10 20.20
C VAL A 43 -16.41 -17.65 21.11
N PHE A 44 -15.88 -16.85 22.04
CA PHE A 44 -14.86 -17.27 23.01
C PHE A 44 -15.38 -18.36 23.97
N GLU A 45 -16.67 -18.33 24.30
CA GLU A 45 -17.36 -19.39 25.05
C GLU A 45 -17.68 -20.64 24.21
N GLY A 46 -17.39 -20.64 22.90
CA GLY A 46 -17.67 -21.75 21.98
C GLY A 46 -19.15 -21.90 21.62
N LYS A 47 -19.98 -20.88 21.84
CA LYS A 47 -21.41 -20.92 21.47
C LYS A 47 -21.57 -20.87 19.96
N LYS A 48 -22.38 -21.77 19.41
CA LYS A 48 -22.61 -21.90 17.96
C LYS A 48 -23.44 -20.76 17.35
N VAL A 49 -24.30 -20.11 18.14
CA VAL A 49 -25.25 -19.10 17.63
C VAL A 49 -25.31 -17.93 18.61
N PRO A 50 -24.70 -16.77 18.29
CA PRO A 50 -24.66 -15.61 19.19
C PRO A 50 -25.95 -14.77 19.17
N PHE A 51 -26.93 -15.13 18.34
CA PHE A 51 -28.13 -14.33 18.07
C PHE A 51 -29.41 -15.17 18.17
N SER A 52 -30.52 -14.54 18.57
CA SER A 52 -31.84 -15.14 18.51
C SER A 52 -32.33 -15.32 17.07
N ALA A 53 -33.38 -16.12 16.87
CA ALA A 53 -33.98 -16.32 15.55
C ALA A 53 -34.45 -15.00 14.92
N ASP A 54 -35.08 -14.12 15.69
CA ASP A 54 -35.54 -12.80 15.23
C ASP A 54 -34.36 -11.92 14.79
N THR A 55 -33.27 -11.93 15.55
CA THR A 55 -32.06 -11.18 15.21
C THR A 55 -31.40 -11.73 13.94
N ILE A 56 -31.39 -13.05 13.75
CA ILE A 56 -30.91 -13.69 12.52
C ILE A 56 -31.75 -13.26 11.31
N GLN A 57 -33.06 -13.15 11.44
CA GLN A 57 -33.93 -12.64 10.36
C GLN A 57 -33.60 -11.18 10.01
N LYS A 58 -33.41 -10.32 11.02
CA LYS A 58 -32.96 -8.93 10.78
C LYS A 58 -31.62 -8.87 10.05
N ILE A 59 -30.66 -9.71 10.44
CA ILE A 59 -29.36 -9.83 9.76
C ILE A 59 -29.55 -10.24 8.30
N ALA A 60 -30.39 -11.24 8.02
CA ALA A 60 -30.66 -11.68 6.66
C ALA A 60 -31.24 -10.56 5.78
N SER A 61 -32.20 -9.80 6.30
CA SER A 61 -32.76 -8.63 5.62
C SER A 61 -31.69 -7.56 5.34
N LEU A 62 -30.84 -7.24 6.32
CA LEU A 62 -29.76 -6.26 6.15
C LEU A 62 -28.69 -6.73 5.17
N LYS A 63 -28.34 -8.03 5.18
CA LYS A 63 -27.43 -8.61 4.19
C LYS A 63 -27.98 -8.47 2.77
N SER A 64 -29.29 -8.65 2.58
CA SER A 64 -29.94 -8.45 1.29
C SER A 64 -29.91 -7.00 0.83
N VAL A 65 -30.03 -6.02 1.74
CA VAL A 65 -29.99 -4.58 1.40
C VAL A 65 -28.59 -4.13 0.96
N TYR A 66 -27.54 -4.76 1.49
CA TYR A 66 -26.15 -4.41 1.21
C TYR A 66 -25.43 -5.43 0.31
N ASP A 67 -26.17 -6.31 -0.35
CA ASP A 67 -25.66 -7.35 -1.27
C ASP A 67 -24.56 -8.24 -0.66
N VAL A 68 -24.66 -8.54 0.64
CA VAL A 68 -23.65 -9.33 1.35
C VAL A 68 -23.93 -10.82 1.20
N SER A 69 -23.20 -11.48 0.30
CA SER A 69 -23.24 -12.94 0.11
C SER A 69 -22.27 -13.71 1.01
N LEU A 70 -21.31 -13.03 1.64
CA LEU A 70 -20.24 -13.61 2.44
C LEU A 70 -20.75 -14.50 3.58
N THR A 71 -19.98 -15.55 3.87
CA THR A 71 -20.22 -16.55 4.91
C THR A 71 -18.97 -16.77 5.74
N SER A 72 -19.07 -17.57 6.81
CA SER A 72 -17.90 -17.96 7.61
C SER A 72 -16.87 -18.79 6.83
N ARG A 73 -17.24 -19.37 5.66
CA ARG A 73 -16.30 -20.09 4.79
C ARG A 73 -15.34 -19.16 4.05
N ASP A 74 -15.75 -17.92 3.83
CA ASP A 74 -14.94 -16.90 3.16
C ASP A 74 -13.98 -16.20 4.14
N ALA A 75 -14.16 -16.44 5.44
CA ALA A 75 -13.26 -15.93 6.47
C ALA A 75 -11.82 -16.38 6.19
N HIS A 76 -10.86 -15.46 6.32
CA HIS A 76 -9.44 -15.67 6.01
C HIS A 76 -9.10 -15.93 4.54
N HIS A 77 -10.09 -15.88 3.65
CA HIS A 77 -9.92 -16.08 2.20
C HIS A 77 -10.44 -14.90 1.37
N LEU A 78 -10.81 -13.79 2.02
CA LEU A 78 -11.20 -12.57 1.33
C LEU A 78 -9.99 -11.98 0.60
N VAL A 79 -10.14 -11.80 -0.70
CA VAL A 79 -9.19 -11.07 -1.54
C VAL A 79 -9.81 -9.72 -1.85
N GLU A 80 -9.02 -8.67 -1.71
CA GLU A 80 -9.47 -7.33 -2.06
C GLU A 80 -9.38 -7.17 -3.57
N ASP A 81 -10.49 -6.81 -4.19
CA ASP A 81 -10.52 -6.34 -5.58
C ASP A 81 -9.93 -4.91 -5.60
N GLY A 82 -8.61 -4.81 -5.43
CA GLY A 82 -7.79 -3.61 -5.70
C GLY A 82 -8.29 -2.25 -5.19
N ALA A 83 -9.02 -2.17 -4.07
CA ALA A 83 -9.59 -0.91 -3.58
C ALA A 83 -9.18 -0.65 -2.12
N VAL A 84 -8.12 0.08 -1.79
CA VAL A 84 -7.43 1.18 -2.49
C VAL A 84 -6.09 0.69 -3.04
N ASP A 85 -5.78 0.99 -4.30
CA ASP A 85 -4.45 0.74 -4.85
C ASP A 85 -3.41 1.43 -3.96
N GLU A 86 -2.48 0.66 -3.40
CA GLU A 86 -1.36 1.16 -2.58
C GLU A 86 -0.66 2.33 -3.30
N LEU A 87 -0.61 2.26 -4.63
CA LEU A 87 -0.07 3.30 -5.49
C LEU A 87 -0.93 4.58 -5.52
N ASP A 88 -2.26 4.47 -5.42
CA ASP A 88 -3.14 5.64 -5.31
C ASP A 88 -3.01 6.30 -3.93
N GLU A 89 -2.93 5.51 -2.85
CA GLU A 89 -2.63 6.05 -1.52
C GLU A 89 -1.27 6.76 -1.52
N PHE A 90 -0.28 6.19 -2.19
CA PHE A 90 1.03 6.81 -2.36
C PHE A 90 0.95 8.13 -3.12
N TYR A 91 0.31 8.14 -4.29
CA TYR A 91 0.17 9.35 -5.12
C TYR A 91 -0.57 10.47 -4.39
N GLU A 92 -1.57 10.11 -3.59
CA GLU A 92 -2.36 11.05 -2.80
C GLU A 92 -1.72 11.41 -1.44
N GLY A 93 -0.56 10.84 -1.12
CA GLY A 93 0.19 11.13 0.11
C GLY A 93 -0.50 10.61 1.38
N ARG A 94 -1.31 9.55 1.24
CA ARG A 94 -2.06 8.91 2.32
C ARG A 94 -1.39 7.69 2.92
N ILE A 95 -0.25 7.23 2.41
CA ILE A 95 0.50 6.14 3.03
C ILE A 95 0.94 6.53 4.44
N GLN A 96 0.36 5.86 5.43
CA GLN A 96 0.64 6.02 6.86
C GLN A 96 1.49 4.85 7.37
N THR A 97 2.73 4.73 6.90
CA THR A 97 3.69 3.76 7.46
C THR A 97 4.88 4.50 8.08
N PRO A 98 5.14 4.33 9.39
CA PRO A 98 6.44 4.66 9.96
C PRO A 98 7.50 3.82 9.25
N GLY A 99 8.50 4.45 8.63
CA GLY A 99 9.67 3.73 8.09
C GLY A 99 9.53 3.23 6.65
N PHE A 100 9.01 4.05 5.73
CA PHE A 100 9.11 3.82 4.28
C PHE A 100 10.57 3.73 3.85
N ALA A 101 11.05 2.49 3.70
CA ALA A 101 12.43 2.16 3.42
C ALA A 101 12.70 2.18 1.91
N HIS A 102 13.97 2.02 1.55
CA HIS A 102 14.37 1.97 0.14
C HIS A 102 13.63 0.89 -0.65
N ARG A 103 13.38 -0.29 -0.05
CA ARG A 103 12.59 -1.35 -0.67
C ARG A 103 11.16 -0.92 -0.99
N ASP A 104 10.53 -0.14 -0.12
CA ASP A 104 9.16 0.36 -0.33
C ASP A 104 9.10 1.40 -1.45
N HIS A 105 10.16 2.21 -1.60
CA HIS A 105 10.32 3.12 -2.75
C HIS A 105 10.36 2.32 -4.07
N LEU A 106 11.14 1.23 -4.11
CA LEU A 106 11.23 0.36 -5.29
C LEU A 106 9.90 -0.32 -5.60
N ARG A 107 9.15 -0.73 -4.56
CA ARG A 107 7.80 -1.29 -4.72
C ARG A 107 6.87 -0.28 -5.38
N MET A 108 6.86 0.97 -4.91
CA MET A 108 6.04 2.03 -5.53
C MET A 108 6.51 2.35 -6.96
N ALA A 109 7.82 2.35 -7.22
CA ALA A 109 8.37 2.53 -8.55
C ALA A 109 7.90 1.41 -9.51
N PHE A 110 7.98 0.15 -9.06
CA PHE A 110 7.53 -1.03 -9.81
C PHE A 110 6.04 -0.94 -10.16
N LEU A 111 5.19 -0.66 -9.16
CA LEU A 111 3.75 -0.48 -9.38
C LEU A 111 3.47 0.68 -10.34
N ALA A 112 4.17 1.81 -10.17
CA ALA A 112 3.98 3.01 -11.00
C ALA A 112 4.25 2.72 -12.48
N VAL A 113 5.38 2.07 -12.81
CA VAL A 113 5.75 1.78 -14.21
C VAL A 113 5.01 0.58 -14.80
N SER A 114 4.47 -0.30 -13.94
CA SER A 114 3.59 -1.38 -14.37
C SER A 114 2.19 -0.88 -14.76
N ARG A 115 1.73 0.21 -14.12
CA ARG A 115 0.38 0.74 -14.28
C ARG A 115 0.29 1.91 -15.26
N ASP A 116 1.19 2.87 -15.15
CA ASP A 116 1.13 4.14 -15.85
C ASP A 116 2.21 4.23 -16.95
N PRO A 117 1.96 4.91 -18.10
CA PRO A 117 3.01 5.26 -19.05
C PRO A 117 4.16 6.00 -18.36
N PHE A 118 5.40 5.69 -18.76
CA PHE A 118 6.59 6.18 -18.06
C PHE A 118 6.61 7.69 -17.72
N PRO A 119 6.25 8.63 -18.61
CA PRO A 119 6.21 10.05 -18.25
C PRO A 119 5.22 10.39 -17.13
N VAL A 120 4.09 9.68 -17.08
CA VAL A 120 3.06 9.85 -16.03
C VAL A 120 3.55 9.25 -14.72
N ALA A 121 4.10 8.04 -14.76
CA ALA A 121 4.72 7.38 -13.61
C ALA A 121 5.82 8.26 -13.01
N PHE A 122 6.69 8.85 -13.84
CA PHE A 122 7.79 9.70 -13.41
C PHE A 122 7.35 10.91 -12.59
N GLY A 123 6.35 11.65 -13.10
CA GLY A 123 5.81 12.82 -12.40
C GLY A 123 5.14 12.44 -11.09
N ARG A 124 4.21 11.47 -11.14
CA ARG A 124 3.43 11.07 -9.95
C ARG A 124 4.29 10.42 -8.87
N TYR A 125 5.24 9.58 -9.26
CA TYR A 125 6.18 8.94 -8.34
C TYR A 125 7.07 9.97 -7.64
N SER A 126 7.65 10.90 -8.40
CA SER A 126 8.49 11.97 -7.84
C SER A 126 7.72 12.82 -6.83
N ASP A 127 6.48 13.17 -7.17
CA ASP A 127 5.59 13.93 -6.29
C ASP A 127 5.20 13.15 -5.03
N GLY A 128 4.91 11.86 -5.16
CA GLY A 128 4.59 10.97 -4.03
C GLY A 128 5.74 10.92 -3.02
N ILE A 129 6.98 10.65 -3.46
CA ILE A 129 8.15 10.63 -2.57
C ILE A 129 8.39 12.03 -1.94
N ARG A 130 8.21 13.11 -2.71
CA ARG A 130 8.37 14.48 -2.20
C ARG A 130 7.36 14.80 -1.09
N ARG A 131 6.08 14.44 -1.29
CA ARG A 131 5.03 14.59 -0.27
C ARG A 131 5.34 13.75 0.95
N PHE A 132 5.78 12.51 0.76
CA PHE A 132 6.16 11.61 1.85
C PHE A 132 7.28 12.22 2.71
N ALA A 133 8.36 12.71 2.10
CA ALA A 133 9.45 13.37 2.80
C ALA A 133 8.98 14.62 3.58
N ALA A 134 8.06 15.40 3.01
CA ALA A 134 7.49 16.58 3.67
C ALA A 134 6.61 16.21 4.88
N VAL A 135 5.73 15.22 4.74
CA VAL A 135 4.87 14.71 5.84
C VAL A 135 5.71 14.11 6.97
N ALA A 136 6.83 13.44 6.64
CA ALA A 136 7.79 12.95 7.62
C ALA A 136 8.63 14.05 8.30
N GLY A 137 8.40 15.33 7.98
CA GLY A 137 9.13 16.48 8.52
C GLY A 137 10.58 16.57 8.05
N LYS A 138 10.94 15.87 6.97
CA LYS A 138 12.31 15.76 6.44
C LYS A 138 12.35 16.04 4.92
N PRO A 139 11.82 17.18 4.42
CA PRO A 139 11.76 17.47 2.99
C PRO A 139 13.15 17.53 2.33
N GLU A 140 14.20 17.81 3.11
CA GLU A 140 15.60 17.79 2.67
C GLU A 140 16.12 16.40 2.31
N LYS A 141 15.41 15.33 2.67
CA LYS A 141 15.77 13.97 2.21
C LYS A 141 15.34 13.70 0.77
N PHE A 142 14.39 14.46 0.23
CA PHE A 142 13.99 14.30 -1.16
C PHE A 142 15.11 14.73 -2.12
N HIS A 143 15.33 13.91 -3.15
CA HIS A 143 16.36 14.17 -4.16
C HIS A 143 15.87 13.72 -5.55
N GLN A 144 15.49 14.68 -6.40
CA GLN A 144 14.83 14.41 -7.69
C GLN A 144 15.63 13.49 -8.61
N THR A 145 16.95 13.68 -8.74
CA THR A 145 17.78 12.84 -9.62
C THR A 145 17.91 11.40 -9.13
N ILE A 146 18.14 11.16 -7.83
CA ILE A 146 18.22 9.81 -7.26
C ILE A 146 16.87 9.09 -7.41
N THR A 147 15.78 9.74 -7.01
CA THR A 147 14.42 9.21 -7.14
C THR A 147 14.10 8.84 -8.59
N GLY A 148 14.39 9.75 -9.52
CA GLY A 148 14.18 9.52 -10.95
C GLY A 148 15.03 8.39 -11.52
N MET A 149 16.30 8.27 -11.09
CA MET A 149 17.18 7.22 -11.58
C MET A 149 16.70 5.82 -11.19
N PHE A 150 16.24 5.63 -9.94
CA PHE A 150 15.67 4.34 -9.53
C PHE A 150 14.43 3.98 -10.34
N LEU A 151 13.57 4.96 -10.65
CA LEU A 151 12.41 4.70 -11.51
C LEU A 151 12.82 4.31 -12.93
N VAL A 152 13.86 4.95 -13.50
CA VAL A 152 14.43 4.58 -14.80
C VAL A 152 14.95 3.15 -14.79
N LEU A 153 15.73 2.77 -13.77
CA LEU A 153 16.27 1.42 -13.64
C LEU A 153 15.16 0.38 -13.50
N VAL A 154 14.14 0.66 -12.69
CA VAL A 154 12.99 -0.25 -12.55
C VAL A 154 12.22 -0.39 -13.86
N ALA A 155 11.96 0.72 -14.57
CA ALA A 155 11.27 0.70 -15.85
C ALA A 155 12.05 -0.09 -16.92
N GLU A 156 13.35 0.15 -17.03
CA GLU A 156 14.22 -0.49 -18.02
C GLU A 156 14.26 -2.02 -17.79
N ARG A 157 14.55 -2.45 -16.57
CA ARG A 157 14.66 -3.88 -16.26
C ARG A 157 13.32 -4.61 -16.35
N LEU A 158 12.23 -3.95 -15.93
CA LEU A 158 10.90 -4.53 -16.07
C LEU A 158 10.52 -4.70 -17.55
N ALA A 159 10.85 -3.73 -18.39
CA ALA A 159 10.61 -3.83 -19.83
C ALA A 159 11.47 -4.91 -20.50
N ALA A 160 12.71 -5.10 -20.04
CA ALA A 160 13.63 -6.09 -20.60
C ALA A 160 13.33 -7.53 -20.16
N GLN A 161 12.95 -7.73 -18.89
CA GLN A 161 12.87 -9.06 -18.27
C GLN A 161 11.42 -9.51 -18.03
N GLY A 162 10.49 -8.57 -17.81
CA GLY A 162 9.16 -8.85 -17.27
C GLY A 162 9.20 -9.33 -15.81
N ALA A 163 8.07 -9.23 -15.11
CA ALA A 163 7.88 -9.84 -13.80
C ALA A 163 6.39 -9.93 -13.46
N GLU A 164 5.98 -11.01 -12.79
CA GLU A 164 4.58 -11.20 -12.37
C GLU A 164 4.19 -10.30 -11.19
N ASN A 165 5.15 -10.00 -10.31
CA ASN A 165 4.96 -9.20 -9.11
C ASN A 165 6.29 -8.62 -8.62
N PHE A 166 6.22 -7.73 -7.62
CA PHE A 166 7.40 -7.04 -7.06
C PHE A 166 8.43 -7.99 -6.45
N GLU A 167 8.00 -9.08 -5.81
CA GLU A 167 8.90 -10.05 -5.17
C GLU A 167 9.74 -10.77 -6.22
N ALA A 168 9.11 -11.27 -7.29
CA ALA A 168 9.82 -11.86 -8.41
C ALA A 168 10.77 -10.86 -9.09
N PHE A 169 10.35 -9.60 -9.24
CA PHE A 169 11.17 -8.55 -9.83
C PHE A 169 12.42 -8.24 -9.00
N ILE A 170 12.28 -8.08 -7.68
CA ILE A 170 13.39 -7.69 -6.81
C ILE A 170 14.36 -8.84 -6.57
N ASP A 171 13.89 -10.09 -6.55
CA ASP A 171 14.74 -11.28 -6.45
C ASP A 171 15.63 -11.45 -7.70
N ALA A 172 15.12 -11.09 -8.87
CA ALA A 172 15.89 -11.05 -10.11
C ALA A 172 16.84 -9.85 -10.21
N ASN A 173 16.62 -8.80 -9.41
CA ASN A 173 17.34 -7.52 -9.47
C ASN A 173 17.80 -7.05 -8.07
N PRO A 174 18.55 -7.88 -7.31
CA PRO A 174 18.82 -7.63 -5.89
C PRO A 174 19.71 -6.41 -5.64
N ASP A 175 20.52 -6.01 -6.63
CA ASP A 175 21.36 -4.81 -6.56
C ASP A 175 20.54 -3.51 -6.48
N LEU A 176 19.28 -3.50 -6.94
CA LEU A 176 18.39 -2.35 -6.78
C LEU A 176 18.13 -2.03 -5.31
N LEU A 177 18.27 -3.01 -4.39
CA LEU A 177 18.13 -2.79 -2.95
C LEU A 177 19.26 -1.96 -2.34
N ASP A 178 20.38 -1.79 -3.06
CA ASP A 178 21.44 -0.88 -2.65
C ASP A 178 21.15 0.55 -3.15
N SER A 179 20.78 1.44 -2.22
CA SER A 179 20.60 2.87 -2.52
C SER A 179 21.87 3.54 -3.11
N GLY A 180 23.05 2.96 -2.88
CA GLY A 180 24.34 3.39 -3.40
C GLY A 180 24.55 3.12 -4.89
N LEU A 181 23.72 2.26 -5.50
CA LEU A 181 23.80 1.88 -6.93
C LEU A 181 23.87 3.09 -7.87
N VAL A 182 23.19 4.20 -7.53
CA VAL A 182 23.18 5.43 -8.33
C VAL A 182 24.58 6.03 -8.56
N ARG A 183 25.55 5.75 -7.67
CA ARG A 183 26.94 6.21 -7.83
C ARG A 183 27.67 5.54 -8.99
N GLN A 184 27.13 4.43 -9.51
CA GLN A 184 27.63 3.88 -10.76
C GLN A 184 27.34 4.85 -11.91
N TYR A 185 26.23 5.59 -11.87
CA TYR A 185 25.77 6.43 -12.99
C TYR A 185 26.12 7.92 -12.84
N TYR A 186 26.39 8.38 -11.63
CA TYR A 186 26.64 9.80 -11.34
C TYR A 186 27.92 9.99 -10.53
N SER A 187 28.61 11.10 -10.80
CA SER A 187 29.67 11.59 -9.92
C SER A 187 29.09 12.21 -8.64
N ASP A 188 29.89 12.24 -7.58
CA ASP A 188 29.53 12.93 -6.33
C ASP A 188 29.29 14.42 -6.56
N GLU A 189 30.02 15.05 -7.50
CA GLU A 189 29.78 16.44 -7.92
C GLU A 189 28.37 16.63 -8.48
N THR A 190 27.90 15.69 -9.32
CA THR A 190 26.54 15.76 -9.88
C THR A 190 25.50 15.57 -8.78
N LEU A 191 25.65 14.53 -7.94
CA LEU A 191 24.69 14.20 -6.87
C LEU A 191 24.64 15.27 -5.78
N SER A 192 25.74 15.94 -5.47
CA SER A 192 25.77 17.02 -4.48
C SER A 192 25.23 18.36 -5.00
N SER A 193 24.99 18.48 -6.32
CA SER A 193 24.56 19.74 -6.91
C SER A 193 23.11 20.13 -6.52
N PRO A 194 22.83 21.44 -6.28
CA PRO A 194 21.46 21.93 -6.03
C PRO A 194 20.48 21.60 -7.17
N ARG A 195 21.02 21.54 -8.40
CA ARG A 195 20.25 21.17 -9.59
C ARG A 195 19.77 19.72 -9.51
N ALA A 196 20.63 18.76 -9.18
CA ALA A 196 20.25 17.35 -9.11
C ALA A 196 19.21 17.05 -8.01
N ARG A 197 19.16 17.87 -6.97
CA ARG A 197 18.15 17.77 -5.90
C ARG A 197 16.76 18.23 -6.34
N SER A 198 16.67 19.26 -7.19
CA SER A 198 15.42 19.91 -7.58
C SER A 198 14.89 19.48 -8.97
N THR A 199 15.77 19.04 -9.86
CA THR A 199 15.41 18.54 -11.20
C THR A 199 16.08 17.20 -11.49
N TYR A 200 15.56 16.47 -12.47
CA TYR A 200 16.19 15.25 -12.97
C TYR A 200 17.35 15.63 -13.90
N VAL A 201 18.55 15.23 -13.53
CA VAL A 201 19.74 15.31 -14.38
C VAL A 201 19.98 13.92 -14.94
N PRO A 202 19.81 13.67 -16.25
CA PRO A 202 20.11 12.37 -16.84
C PRO A 202 21.59 11.99 -16.66
N PRO A 203 21.92 10.70 -16.55
CA PRO A 203 23.31 10.27 -16.49
C PRO A 203 23.99 10.56 -17.83
N ILE A 204 25.25 11.00 -17.80
CA ILE A 204 26.00 11.30 -19.02
C ILE A 204 26.37 9.98 -19.70
N ARG A 205 26.01 9.86 -20.99
CA ARG A 205 26.23 8.71 -21.88
C ARG A 205 27.67 8.21 -21.78
N GLY A 206 27.82 6.93 -21.45
CA GLY A 206 29.11 6.25 -21.22
C GLY A 206 29.01 5.06 -20.28
N LYS A 207 27.94 4.94 -19.48
CA LYS A 207 27.73 3.83 -18.53
C LYS A 207 26.40 3.07 -18.63
N LEU A 208 25.45 3.53 -19.45
CA LEU A 208 24.21 2.78 -19.72
C LEU A 208 24.39 1.77 -20.88
N ASP A 209 25.30 2.04 -21.82
CA ASP A 209 25.52 1.18 -22.99
C ASP A 209 26.40 -0.06 -22.67
N ASP A 210 27.06 -0.10 -21.50
CA ASP A 210 28.01 -1.15 -21.09
C ASP A 210 27.33 -2.36 -20.39
N MET A 211 26.00 -2.38 -20.31
CA MET A 211 25.21 -3.43 -19.66
C MET A 211 24.61 -4.45 -20.64
N SER A 212 24.94 -4.40 -21.94
CA SER A 212 24.39 -5.30 -22.96
C SER A 212 25.38 -6.24 -23.65
N THR A 213 26.64 -6.33 -23.20
CA THR A 213 27.61 -7.29 -23.76
C THR A 213 28.40 -7.99 -22.67
N GLY A 214 27.79 -9.02 -22.10
CA GLY A 214 28.51 -10.11 -21.43
C GLY A 214 28.15 -11.40 -22.13
N GLU A 215 28.94 -11.77 -23.14
CA GLU A 215 29.04 -13.16 -23.64
C GLU A 215 29.62 -14.09 -22.56
#